data_AF-A0AA43TZQ6-F1
#
_entry.id   AF-A0AA43TZQ6-F1
#
_cell.length_a   1.000
_cell.length_b   1.000
_cell.length_c   1.000
_cell.angle_alpha   90.00
_cell.angle_beta   90.00
_cell.angle_gamma   90.00
#
_symmetry.space_group_name_H-M   'P 1'
#
loop_
_entity.id
_entity.type
_entity.pdbx_description
1 polymer ?
#
loop_
_entity_poly.entity_id
_entity_poly.type
_entity_poly.pdbx_seq_one_letter_code
_entity_poly.pdbx_strand_id
1 'polypeptide(L)'
;MNKLKLLPLILVPAIPLTVISCQNHSNNQNIIQEKETIFNNKIVKEALSLKKMLRGFNYAYYILHENYNFIRIAIKDLIEEQSLQENKTNLTNYYQSFWNSKASQDLNDFAKLILEFNNLFKATIDALSNLNFYLEQFKFDNKNIINMTNEEFLLKLDQDFKTYIFKENLTLDLNKIKRAPIKNLMTALKSKLNQISESIDQNALTQFKNEYQKAKVFIYDNINHINLDKYINKIIETLKDNNKKDFFSF
;
A
#
# COMPACT_ATOMS: atom_id res chain seq x y z
N MET A 1 4.89 -13.46 40.05
CA MET A 1 4.36 -12.12 39.71
C MET A 1 4.23 -12.03 38.20
N ASN A 2 3.01 -12.19 37.67
CA ASN A 2 2.72 -12.07 36.25
C ASN A 2 2.72 -10.60 35.84
N LYS A 3 3.66 -10.20 34.97
CA LYS A 3 3.64 -8.88 34.32
C LYS A 3 2.64 -8.92 33.17
N LEU A 4 1.42 -8.45 33.42
CA LEU A 4 0.46 -8.06 32.39
C LEU A 4 1.10 -6.98 31.50
N LYS A 5 1.46 -7.35 30.27
CA LYS A 5 1.76 -6.37 29.21
C LYS A 5 0.41 -5.83 28.71
N LEU A 6 -0.01 -4.70 29.28
CA LEU A 6 -1.06 -3.87 28.69
C LEU A 6 -0.57 -3.39 27.33
N LEU A 7 -1.14 -3.93 26.26
CA LEU A 7 -1.13 -3.28 24.95
C LEU A 7 -1.83 -1.93 25.11
N PRO A 8 -1.27 -0.82 24.61
CA PRO A 8 -2.05 0.39 24.47
C PRO A 8 -3.05 0.12 23.36
N LEU A 9 -4.31 -0.14 23.74
CA LEU A 9 -5.44 -0.04 22.83
C LEU A 9 -5.47 1.43 22.40
N ILE A 10 -4.86 1.75 21.26
CA ILE A 10 -5.11 3.02 20.58
C ILE A 10 -6.52 2.90 20.02
N LEU A 11 -7.50 3.16 20.88
CA LEU A 11 -8.88 3.46 20.50
C LEU A 11 -8.85 4.84 19.85
N VAL A 12 -8.46 4.89 18.57
CA VAL A 12 -8.81 6.04 17.74
C VAL A 12 -10.34 6.02 17.64
N PRO A 13 -11.04 7.09 18.07
CA PRO A 13 -12.49 7.11 18.02
C PRO A 13 -12.90 6.91 16.56
N ALA A 14 -13.65 5.84 16.32
CA ALA A 14 -14.46 5.75 15.11
C ALA A 14 -15.52 6.82 15.24
N ILE A 15 -15.21 8.05 14.82
CA ILE A 15 -16.22 9.10 14.70
C ILE A 15 -17.18 8.61 13.61
N PRO A 16 -18.43 8.26 13.93
CA PRO A 16 -19.41 8.03 12.89
C PRO A 16 -19.57 9.36 12.14
N LEU A 17 -19.48 9.31 10.80
CA LEU A 17 -19.91 10.42 9.96
C LEU A 17 -21.43 10.57 10.14
N THR A 18 -21.85 11.34 11.15
CA THR A 18 -23.24 11.75 11.29
C THR A 18 -23.46 12.96 10.39
N VAL A 19 -24.16 12.75 9.29
CA VAL A 19 -24.69 13.84 8.47
C VAL A 19 -25.78 14.50 9.29
N ILE A 20 -25.51 15.70 9.81
CA ILE A 20 -26.54 16.55 10.44
C ILE A 20 -27.12 17.40 9.31
N SER A 21 -28.32 17.08 8.86
CA SER A 21 -29.14 18.00 8.04
C SER A 21 -30.29 18.55 8.88
N CYS A 22 -30.31 19.87 9.11
CA CYS A 22 -31.50 20.56 9.60
C CYS A 22 -32.53 20.75 8.47
N GLN A 23 -33.81 20.61 8.82
CA GLN A 23 -35.04 20.56 7.97
C GLN A 23 -35.30 21.88 7.18
N ASN A 24 -35.89 21.89 5.97
CA ASN A 24 -37.30 21.57 5.64
C ASN A 24 -37.51 21.39 4.10
N HIS A 25 -38.22 20.31 3.66
CA HIS A 25 -39.26 20.27 2.60
C HIS A 25 -39.60 18.82 2.16
N SER A 26 -40.89 18.52 2.07
CA SER A 26 -41.52 17.20 2.29
C SER A 26 -41.76 16.32 1.06
N ASN A 27 -40.82 16.26 0.11
CA ASN A 27 -40.79 15.21 -0.93
C ASN A 27 -39.35 14.84 -1.31
N ASN A 28 -38.46 15.84 -1.34
CA ASN A 28 -37.04 15.62 -1.58
C ASN A 28 -36.36 14.83 -0.46
N GLN A 29 -36.84 14.90 0.79
CA GLN A 29 -36.28 14.11 1.90
C GLN A 29 -36.42 12.60 1.67
N ASN A 30 -37.55 12.13 1.14
CA ASN A 30 -37.75 10.71 0.87
C ASN A 30 -36.84 10.21 -0.26
N ILE A 31 -36.69 11.01 -1.34
CA ILE A 31 -35.81 10.69 -2.47
C ILE A 31 -34.34 10.67 -2.03
N ILE A 32 -33.93 11.62 -1.19
CA ILE A 32 -32.58 11.67 -0.62
C ILE A 32 -32.32 10.43 0.25
N GLN A 33 -33.24 10.10 1.16
CA GLN A 33 -33.10 8.96 2.06
C GLN A 33 -33.04 7.62 1.31
N GLU A 34 -33.80 7.47 0.22
CA GLU A 34 -33.73 6.30 -0.65
C GLU A 34 -32.36 6.18 -1.35
N LYS A 35 -31.86 7.28 -1.94
CA LYS A 35 -30.55 7.33 -2.62
C LYS A 35 -29.40 7.12 -1.65
N GLU A 36 -29.48 7.67 -0.44
CA GLU A 36 -28.55 7.38 0.66
C GLU A 36 -28.51 5.90 1.00
N THR A 37 -29.68 5.26 1.12
CA THR A 37 -29.77 3.83 1.42
C THR A 37 -29.13 2.98 0.33
N ILE A 38 -29.40 3.29 -0.95
CA ILE A 38 -28.81 2.60 -2.10
C ILE A 38 -27.28 2.78 -2.11
N PHE A 39 -26.80 4.01 -1.92
CA PHE A 39 -25.36 4.32 -1.86
C PHE A 39 -24.66 3.60 -0.71
N ASN A 40 -25.27 3.59 0.47
CA ASN A 40 -24.72 2.93 1.65
C ASN A 40 -24.54 1.42 1.42
N ASN A 41 -25.54 0.79 0.81
CA ASN A 41 -25.53 -0.64 0.53
C ASN A 41 -24.53 -1.03 -0.57
N LYS A 42 -24.41 -0.21 -1.63
CA LYS A 42 -23.59 -0.52 -2.81
C LYS A 42 -22.14 -0.11 -2.68
N ILE A 43 -21.88 1.04 -2.05
CA ILE A 43 -20.54 1.67 -2.00
C ILE A 43 -19.98 1.64 -0.58
N VAL A 44 -20.67 2.24 0.40
CA VAL A 44 -20.09 2.52 1.72
C VAL A 44 -19.73 1.23 2.46
N LYS A 45 -20.63 0.23 2.45
CA LYS A 45 -20.38 -1.05 3.11
C LYS A 45 -19.11 -1.74 2.61
N GLU A 46 -18.93 -1.80 1.30
CA GLU A 46 -17.74 -2.41 0.70
C GLU A 46 -16.48 -1.58 0.97
N ALA A 47 -16.57 -0.24 0.86
CA ALA A 47 -15.46 0.65 1.18
C ALA A 47 -14.99 0.52 2.64
N LEU A 48 -15.91 0.39 3.60
CA LEU A 48 -15.59 0.16 5.01
C LEU A 48 -14.91 -1.21 5.23
N SER A 49 -15.36 -2.25 4.54
CA SER A 49 -14.73 -3.57 4.56
C SER A 49 -13.28 -3.51 4.07
N LEU A 50 -13.05 -2.85 2.94
CA LEU A 50 -11.72 -2.67 2.34
C LEU A 50 -10.80 -1.86 3.25
N LYS A 51 -11.29 -0.76 3.83
CA LYS A 51 -10.58 0.04 4.85
C LYS A 51 -10.13 -0.81 6.04
N LYS A 52 -10.99 -1.71 6.52
CA LYS A 52 -10.69 -2.58 7.67
C LYS A 52 -9.57 -3.56 7.34
N MET A 53 -9.63 -4.23 6.18
CA MET A 53 -8.57 -5.13 5.71
C MET A 53 -7.23 -4.38 5.55
N LEU A 54 -7.26 -3.23 4.88
CA LEU A 54 -6.04 -2.44 4.63
C LEU A 54 -5.42 -1.88 5.90
N ARG A 55 -6.18 -1.62 6.96
CA ARG A 55 -5.61 -1.17 8.22
C ARG A 55 -4.64 -2.19 8.81
N GLY A 56 -5.03 -3.47 8.85
CA GLY A 56 -4.18 -4.54 9.34
C GLY A 56 -2.95 -4.75 8.45
N PHE A 57 -3.16 -4.71 7.14
CA PHE A 57 -2.08 -4.82 6.17
C PHE A 57 -1.07 -3.67 6.27
N ASN A 58 -1.55 -2.43 6.30
CA ASN A 58 -0.70 -1.23 6.42
C ASN A 58 0.09 -1.26 7.72
N TYR A 59 -0.53 -1.62 8.83
CA TYR A 59 0.18 -1.75 10.11
C TYR A 59 1.34 -2.74 10.02
N ALA A 60 1.15 -3.89 9.36
CA ALA A 60 2.18 -4.90 9.22
C ALA A 60 3.33 -4.47 8.29
N TYR A 61 3.05 -3.73 7.21
CA TYR A 61 4.03 -3.46 6.15
C TYR A 61 4.52 -2.01 6.05
N TYR A 62 3.98 -1.08 6.84
CA TYR A 62 4.41 0.32 6.83
C TYR A 62 5.90 0.46 7.16
N ILE A 63 6.39 -0.29 8.14
CA ILE A 63 7.81 -0.30 8.51
C ILE A 63 8.66 -0.75 7.32
N LEU A 64 8.28 -1.82 6.62
CA LEU A 64 9.02 -2.26 5.43
C LEU A 64 9.06 -1.17 4.37
N HIS A 65 7.92 -0.55 4.05
CA HIS A 65 7.81 0.52 3.05
C HIS A 65 8.77 1.68 3.34
N GLU A 66 8.74 2.20 4.57
CA GLU A 66 9.58 3.32 4.99
C GLU A 66 11.07 2.98 4.93
N ASN A 67 11.46 1.82 5.47
CA ASN A 67 12.87 1.42 5.53
C ASN A 67 13.43 1.07 4.15
N TYR A 68 12.61 0.54 3.24
CA TYR A 68 13.03 0.26 1.86
C TYR A 68 13.44 1.54 1.13
N ASN A 69 12.62 2.60 1.22
CA ASN A 69 12.92 3.88 0.60
C ASN A 69 14.14 4.55 1.25
N PHE A 70 14.25 4.49 2.57
CA PHE A 70 15.40 5.04 3.29
C PHE A 70 16.70 4.38 2.87
N ILE A 71 16.77 3.05 2.85
CA ILE A 71 17.99 2.31 2.47
C ILE A 71 18.41 2.66 1.05
N ARG A 72 17.44 2.74 0.14
CA ARG A 72 17.70 3.14 -1.25
C ARG A 72 18.36 4.52 -1.32
N ILE A 73 17.86 5.51 -0.58
CA ILE A 73 18.42 6.86 -0.58
C ILE A 73 19.81 6.85 0.06
N ALA A 74 19.93 6.26 1.26
CA ALA A 74 21.18 6.22 2.00
C ALA A 74 22.33 5.55 1.21
N ILE A 75 22.07 4.43 0.52
CA ILE A 75 23.10 3.79 -0.33
C ILE A 75 23.48 4.69 -1.50
N LYS A 76 22.53 5.40 -2.11
CA LYS A 76 22.81 6.33 -3.21
C LYS A 76 23.71 7.48 -2.74
N ASP A 77 23.40 8.07 -1.60
CA ASP A 77 24.19 9.17 -1.03
C ASP A 77 25.61 8.68 -0.68
N LEU A 78 25.72 7.49 -0.07
CA LEU A 78 27.02 6.87 0.21
C LEU A 78 27.88 6.63 -1.05
N ILE A 79 27.26 6.28 -2.19
CA ILE A 79 27.96 6.15 -3.47
C ILE A 79 28.51 7.49 -3.93
N GLU A 80 27.72 8.56 -3.79
CA GLU A 80 28.12 9.91 -4.18
C GLU A 80 29.29 10.42 -3.32
N GLU A 81 29.28 10.10 -2.03
CA GLU A 81 30.30 10.46 -1.05
C GLU A 81 31.61 9.64 -1.16
N GLN A 82 31.60 8.49 -1.87
CA GLN A 82 32.80 7.66 -1.99
C GLN A 82 33.93 8.39 -2.72
N SER A 83 35.03 8.61 -1.99
CA SER A 83 36.28 9.16 -2.53
C SER A 83 37.12 8.13 -3.28
N LEU A 84 36.99 6.84 -2.93
CA LEU A 84 37.73 5.75 -3.59
C LEU A 84 36.89 5.11 -4.70
N GLN A 85 37.43 5.13 -5.92
CA GLN A 85 36.70 4.75 -7.13
C GLN A 85 36.26 3.28 -7.14
N GLU A 86 37.07 2.39 -6.56
CA GLU A 86 36.73 0.97 -6.43
C GLU A 86 35.47 0.78 -5.58
N ASN A 87 35.44 1.37 -4.38
CA ASN A 87 34.28 1.32 -3.48
C ASN A 87 33.04 1.92 -4.13
N LYS A 88 33.20 3.07 -4.81
CA LYS A 88 32.13 3.71 -5.56
C LYS A 88 31.54 2.78 -6.61
N THR A 89 32.39 2.12 -7.38
CA THR A 89 31.99 1.17 -8.43
C THR A 89 31.23 -0.02 -7.83
N ASN A 90 31.77 -0.64 -6.78
CA ASN A 90 31.15 -1.81 -6.16
C ASN A 90 29.79 -1.49 -5.51
N LEU A 91 29.67 -0.36 -4.80
CA LEU A 91 28.39 0.08 -4.26
C LEU A 91 27.39 0.44 -5.36
N THR A 92 27.85 1.04 -6.46
CA THR A 92 27.00 1.34 -7.62
C THR A 92 26.44 0.06 -8.23
N ASN A 93 27.26 -0.98 -8.40
CA ASN A 93 26.81 -2.27 -8.94
C ASN A 93 25.75 -2.92 -8.04
N TYR A 94 25.97 -2.90 -6.72
CA TYR A 94 24.98 -3.36 -5.75
C TYR A 94 23.68 -2.56 -5.84
N TYR A 95 23.77 -1.23 -5.84
CA TYR A 95 22.60 -0.37 -5.97
C TYR A 95 21.81 -0.66 -7.24
N GLN A 96 22.50 -0.86 -8.36
CA GLN A 96 21.87 -1.14 -9.65
C GLN A 96 21.12 -2.47 -9.63
N SER A 97 21.72 -3.51 -9.06
CA SER A 97 21.13 -4.86 -8.99
C SER A 97 19.89 -4.94 -8.08
N PHE A 98 19.67 -3.95 -7.21
CA PHE A 98 18.59 -3.95 -6.22
C PHE A 98 17.55 -2.83 -6.39
N TRP A 99 17.92 -1.66 -6.92
CA TRP A 99 17.04 -0.48 -6.95
C TRP A 99 17.05 0.32 -8.26
N ASN A 100 17.82 -0.07 -9.29
CA ASN A 100 17.78 0.64 -10.57
C ASN A 100 16.53 0.30 -11.37
N SER A 101 15.51 1.14 -11.22
CA SER A 101 14.21 0.97 -11.87
C SER A 101 14.20 1.30 -13.37
N LYS A 102 15.28 1.85 -13.94
CA LYS A 102 15.32 2.21 -15.37
C LYS A 102 15.53 1.01 -16.29
N ALA A 103 16.12 -0.07 -15.77
CA ALA A 103 16.32 -1.32 -16.49
C ALA A 103 15.89 -2.47 -15.57
N SER A 104 14.61 -2.83 -15.61
CA SER A 104 14.06 -3.93 -14.80
C SER A 104 14.69 -5.29 -15.11
N GLN A 105 15.44 -5.40 -16.22
CA GLN A 105 16.22 -6.58 -16.61
C GLN A 105 17.51 -6.73 -15.78
N ASP A 106 18.01 -5.64 -15.18
CA ASP A 106 19.26 -5.64 -14.42
C ASP A 106 19.04 -5.95 -12.93
N LEU A 107 17.79 -6.03 -12.48
CA LEU A 107 17.44 -6.38 -11.11
C LEU A 107 17.48 -7.89 -10.91
N ASN A 108 18.01 -8.33 -9.77
CA ASN A 108 17.80 -9.71 -9.36
C ASN A 108 16.31 -9.98 -9.06
N ASP A 109 15.89 -11.23 -9.22
CA ASP A 109 14.47 -11.62 -9.13
C ASP A 109 13.82 -11.22 -7.80
N PHE A 110 14.52 -11.42 -6.68
CA PHE A 110 13.99 -11.12 -5.37
C PHE A 110 13.89 -9.60 -5.11
N ALA A 111 14.89 -8.83 -5.53
CA ALA A 111 14.85 -7.37 -5.45
C ALA A 111 13.73 -6.79 -6.31
N LYS A 112 13.51 -7.34 -7.49
CA LYS A 112 12.38 -6.99 -8.35
C LYS A 112 11.06 -7.24 -7.62
N LEU A 113 10.86 -8.39 -6.98
CA LEU A 113 9.65 -8.67 -6.20
C LEU A 113 9.42 -7.63 -5.09
N ILE A 114 10.45 -7.26 -4.32
CA ILE A 114 10.33 -6.25 -3.25
C ILE A 114 10.01 -4.87 -3.84
N LEU A 115 10.65 -4.48 -4.95
CA LEU A 115 10.38 -3.22 -5.62
C LEU A 115 8.92 -3.13 -6.11
N GLU A 116 8.45 -4.17 -6.79
CA GLU A 116 7.08 -4.25 -7.30
C GLU A 116 6.07 -4.23 -6.16
N PHE A 117 6.33 -4.96 -5.07
CA PHE A 117 5.53 -4.93 -3.86
C PHE A 117 5.47 -3.53 -3.25
N ASN A 118 6.62 -2.85 -3.11
CA ASN A 118 6.69 -1.49 -2.56
C ASN A 118 5.90 -0.48 -3.41
N ASN A 119 5.94 -0.61 -4.73
CA ASN A 119 5.18 0.24 -5.65
C ASN A 119 3.67 -0.02 -5.54
N LEU A 120 3.25 -1.29 -5.45
CA LEU A 120 1.85 -1.65 -5.24
C LEU A 120 1.34 -1.16 -3.87
N PHE A 121 2.18 -1.23 -2.83
CA PHE A 121 1.83 -0.73 -1.51
C PHE A 121 1.51 0.76 -1.58
N LYS A 122 2.42 1.57 -2.16
CA LYS A 122 2.22 3.00 -2.35
C LYS A 122 0.94 3.31 -3.14
N ALA A 123 0.74 2.62 -4.26
CA ALA A 123 -0.46 2.80 -5.07
C ALA A 123 -1.75 2.46 -4.31
N THR A 124 -1.71 1.46 -3.42
CA THR A 124 -2.86 1.08 -2.60
C THR A 124 -3.21 2.17 -1.59
N ILE A 125 -2.20 2.83 -0.99
CA ILE A 125 -2.41 4.00 -0.14
C ILE A 125 -3.03 5.16 -0.91
N ASP A 126 -2.53 5.43 -2.12
CA ASP A 126 -3.07 6.48 -2.99
C ASP A 126 -4.53 6.18 -3.38
N ALA A 127 -4.83 4.93 -3.78
CA ALA A 127 -6.18 4.51 -4.13
C ALA A 127 -7.15 4.58 -2.94
N LEU A 128 -6.69 4.22 -1.74
CA LEU A 128 -7.48 4.37 -0.51
C LEU A 128 -7.80 5.84 -0.22
N SER A 129 -6.84 6.74 -0.43
CA SER A 129 -7.05 8.18 -0.29
C SER A 129 -8.05 8.71 -1.31
N ASN A 130 -7.98 8.25 -2.56
CA ASN A 130 -8.96 8.61 -3.60
C ASN A 130 -10.37 8.13 -3.26
N LEU A 131 -10.51 6.90 -2.73
CA LEU A 131 -11.79 6.37 -2.25
C LEU A 131 -12.32 7.20 -1.07
N ASN A 132 -11.48 7.59 -0.12
CA ASN A 132 -11.87 8.48 0.98
C ASN A 132 -12.41 9.82 0.46
N PHE A 133 -11.65 10.46 -0.42
CA PHE A 133 -12.05 11.73 -1.02
C PHE A 133 -13.39 11.61 -1.75
N TYR A 134 -13.59 10.55 -2.55
CA TYR A 134 -14.87 10.31 -3.22
C TYR A 134 -16.04 10.19 -2.23
N LEU A 135 -15.87 9.43 -1.14
CA LEU A 135 -16.90 9.27 -0.11
C LEU A 135 -17.21 10.59 0.61
N GLU A 136 -16.20 11.40 0.89
CA GLU A 136 -16.35 12.70 1.57
C GLU A 136 -17.02 13.77 0.69
N GLN A 137 -16.79 13.71 -0.62
CA GLN A 137 -17.33 14.68 -1.57
C GLN A 137 -18.71 14.28 -2.13
N PHE A 138 -19.21 13.08 -1.86
CA PHE A 138 -20.51 12.64 -2.36
C PHE A 138 -21.65 13.36 -1.62
N LYS A 139 -22.44 14.16 -2.34
CA LYS A 139 -23.50 15.00 -1.79
C LYS A 139 -24.86 14.69 -2.39
N PHE A 140 -25.79 14.18 -1.58
CA PHE A 140 -27.13 13.77 -2.02
C PHE A 140 -28.08 14.93 -2.33
N ASP A 141 -27.83 16.09 -1.73
CA ASP A 141 -28.62 17.32 -1.90
C ASP A 141 -28.31 18.09 -3.20
N ASN A 142 -27.39 17.58 -4.02
CA ASN A 142 -27.10 18.13 -5.33
C ASN A 142 -28.30 17.96 -6.27
N LYS A 143 -28.75 19.06 -6.92
CA LYS A 143 -29.86 19.07 -7.89
C LYS A 143 -29.72 17.96 -8.96
N ASN A 144 -28.51 17.69 -9.42
CA ASN A 144 -28.26 16.63 -10.41
C ASN A 144 -28.58 15.25 -9.83
N ILE A 145 -28.20 14.99 -8.57
CA ILE A 145 -28.51 13.71 -7.93
C ILE A 145 -29.99 13.62 -7.60
N ILE A 146 -30.61 14.68 -7.10
CA ILE A 146 -32.05 14.69 -6.78
C ILE A 146 -32.88 14.38 -8.03
N ASN A 147 -32.54 14.97 -9.17
CA ASN A 147 -33.29 14.83 -10.42
C ASN A 147 -33.03 13.50 -11.17
N MET A 148 -31.99 12.74 -10.82
CA MET A 148 -31.77 11.41 -11.41
C MET A 148 -32.90 10.45 -11.03
N THR A 149 -33.35 9.65 -11.98
CA THR A 149 -34.13 8.44 -11.69
C THR A 149 -33.31 7.44 -10.87
N ASN A 150 -33.97 6.49 -10.21
CA ASN A 150 -33.27 5.43 -9.48
C ASN A 150 -32.39 4.57 -10.41
N GLU A 151 -32.79 4.36 -11.65
CA GLU A 151 -32.00 3.62 -12.65
C GLU A 151 -30.73 4.38 -13.03
N GLU A 152 -30.83 5.67 -13.33
CA GLU A 152 -29.66 6.52 -13.62
C GLU A 152 -28.71 6.60 -12.43
N PHE A 153 -29.26 6.70 -11.22
CA PHE A 153 -28.48 6.71 -10.00
C PHE A 153 -27.73 5.39 -9.81
N LEU A 154 -28.39 4.24 -10.01
CA LEU A 154 -27.77 2.92 -9.92
C LEU A 154 -26.65 2.73 -10.94
N LEU A 155 -26.85 3.17 -12.18
CA LEU A 155 -25.84 3.13 -13.25
C LEU A 155 -24.63 3.99 -12.91
N LYS A 156 -24.84 5.19 -12.37
CA LYS A 156 -23.76 6.04 -11.87
C LYS A 156 -22.98 5.32 -10.77
N LEU A 157 -23.67 4.70 -9.82
CA LEU A 157 -23.01 3.95 -8.74
C LEU A 157 -22.23 2.73 -9.25
N ASP A 158 -22.69 2.06 -10.32
CA ASP A 158 -21.90 0.99 -10.96
C ASP A 158 -20.59 1.51 -11.56
N GLN A 159 -20.63 2.68 -12.17
CA GLN A 159 -19.43 3.33 -12.72
C GLN A 159 -18.47 3.75 -11.60
N ASP A 160 -19.00 4.34 -10.54
CA ASP A 160 -18.21 4.74 -9.37
C ASP A 160 -17.59 3.50 -8.69
N PHE A 161 -18.36 2.43 -8.51
CA PHE A 161 -17.87 1.15 -7.96
C PHE A 161 -16.73 0.60 -8.80
N LYS A 162 -16.86 0.63 -10.14
CA LYS A 162 -15.80 0.22 -11.06
C LYS A 162 -14.55 1.09 -10.99
N THR A 163 -14.71 2.38 -10.71
CA THR A 163 -13.62 3.34 -10.68
C THR A 163 -12.81 3.23 -9.39
N TYR A 164 -13.47 3.13 -8.24
CA TYR A 164 -12.81 3.22 -6.94
C TYR A 164 -12.64 1.88 -6.24
N ILE A 165 -13.57 0.94 -6.43
CA ILE A 165 -13.61 -0.32 -5.66
C ILE A 165 -13.05 -1.48 -6.48
N PHE A 166 -13.70 -1.87 -7.58
CA PHE A 166 -13.34 -3.07 -8.32
C PHE A 166 -13.63 -2.98 -9.81
N LYS A 167 -12.62 -3.29 -10.64
CA LYS A 167 -12.78 -3.43 -12.09
C LYS A 167 -12.32 -4.80 -12.54
N GLU A 168 -13.22 -5.53 -13.18
CA GLU A 168 -12.89 -6.82 -13.80
C GLU A 168 -11.86 -6.64 -14.93
N ASN A 169 -10.94 -7.61 -15.08
CA ASN A 169 -9.95 -7.67 -16.17
C ASN A 169 -8.93 -6.52 -16.21
N LEU A 170 -8.62 -5.90 -15.07
CA LEU A 170 -7.54 -4.91 -15.02
C LEU A 170 -6.17 -5.59 -15.06
N THR A 171 -5.51 -5.56 -16.22
CA THR A 171 -4.07 -5.85 -16.31
C THR A 171 -3.30 -4.69 -15.68
N LEU A 172 -2.64 -4.93 -14.55
CA LEU A 172 -1.84 -3.92 -13.87
C LEU A 172 -0.48 -3.77 -14.57
N ASP A 173 -0.38 -2.77 -15.44
CA ASP A 173 0.93 -2.25 -15.84
C ASP A 173 1.53 -1.52 -14.63
N LEU A 174 2.59 -2.09 -14.05
CA LEU A 174 3.24 -1.59 -12.84
C LEU A 174 3.75 -0.14 -13.00
N ASN A 175 3.98 0.32 -14.23
CA ASN A 175 4.40 1.69 -14.55
C ASN A 175 3.24 2.69 -14.64
N LYS A 176 1.99 2.23 -14.67
CA LYS A 176 0.77 3.05 -14.84
C LYS A 176 -0.26 2.89 -13.71
N ILE A 177 0.14 2.30 -12.58
CA ILE A 177 -0.77 1.88 -11.49
C ILE A 177 -1.63 3.00 -10.87
N LYS A 178 -1.25 4.28 -10.99
CA LYS A 178 -1.76 5.43 -10.20
C LYS A 178 -3.29 5.64 -10.12
N ARG A 179 -4.13 4.84 -10.79
CA ARG A 179 -5.60 4.92 -10.77
C ARG A 179 -6.32 3.56 -10.76
N ALA A 180 -5.63 2.49 -10.39
CA ALA A 180 -6.28 1.19 -10.29
C ALA A 180 -7.29 1.17 -9.11
N PRO A 181 -8.44 0.48 -9.24
CA PRO A 181 -9.37 0.30 -8.15
C PRO A 181 -8.74 -0.51 -7.01
N ILE A 182 -9.16 -0.22 -5.79
CA ILE A 182 -8.45 -0.68 -4.59
C ILE A 182 -8.44 -2.21 -4.45
N LYS A 183 -9.51 -2.90 -4.84
CA LYS A 183 -9.59 -4.37 -4.72
C LYS A 183 -8.63 -5.07 -5.69
N ASN A 184 -8.44 -4.53 -6.89
CA ASN A 184 -7.46 -5.04 -7.84
C ASN A 184 -6.02 -4.89 -7.30
N LEU A 185 -5.73 -3.76 -6.65
CA LEU A 185 -4.44 -3.53 -6.00
C LEU A 185 -4.20 -4.50 -4.84
N MET A 186 -5.22 -4.74 -4.01
CA MET A 186 -5.16 -5.71 -2.92
C MET A 186 -4.91 -7.14 -3.43
N THR A 187 -5.58 -7.54 -4.52
CA THR A 187 -5.31 -8.84 -5.17
C THR A 187 -3.87 -8.95 -5.68
N ALA A 188 -3.35 -7.88 -6.28
CA ALA A 188 -1.97 -7.86 -6.76
C ALA A 188 -0.95 -7.88 -5.61
N LEU A 189 -1.22 -7.18 -4.51
CA LEU A 189 -0.44 -7.27 -3.28
C LEU A 189 -0.43 -8.70 -2.74
N LYS A 190 -1.60 -9.35 -2.64
CA LYS A 190 -1.73 -10.76 -2.22
C LYS A 190 -0.86 -11.66 -3.11
N SER A 191 -0.96 -11.52 -4.42
CA SER A 191 -0.18 -12.31 -5.38
C SER A 191 1.34 -12.10 -5.21
N LYS A 192 1.78 -10.85 -5.03
CA LYS A 192 3.21 -10.55 -4.83
C LYS A 192 3.75 -11.05 -3.49
N LEU A 193 2.95 -11.02 -2.43
CA LEU A 193 3.33 -11.62 -1.15
C LEU A 193 3.51 -13.14 -1.23
N ASN A 194 2.66 -13.81 -2.00
CA ASN A 194 2.82 -15.25 -2.25
C ASN A 194 4.14 -15.53 -2.98
N GLN A 195 4.45 -14.80 -4.05
CA GLN A 195 5.72 -14.93 -4.79
C GLN A 195 6.94 -14.67 -3.89
N ILE A 196 6.86 -13.64 -3.03
CA ILE A 196 7.89 -13.33 -2.04
C ILE A 196 8.05 -14.50 -1.04
N SER A 197 6.95 -15.06 -0.57
CA SER A 197 6.97 -16.20 0.37
C SER A 197 7.63 -17.44 -0.26
N GLU A 198 7.28 -17.76 -1.50
CA GLU A 198 7.88 -18.88 -2.25
C GLU A 198 9.39 -18.67 -2.44
N SER A 199 9.80 -17.46 -2.81
CA SER A 199 11.23 -17.12 -2.94
C SER A 199 11.98 -17.21 -1.61
N ILE A 200 11.30 -16.88 -0.50
CA ILE A 200 11.86 -16.99 0.85
C ILE A 200 12.08 -18.44 1.24
N ASP A 201 11.13 -19.33 0.93
CA ASP A 201 11.29 -20.76 1.14
C ASP A 201 12.44 -21.33 0.29
N GLN A 202 12.83 -20.64 -0.80
CA GLN A 202 14.02 -20.91 -1.62
C GLN A 202 15.29 -20.15 -1.18
N ASN A 203 15.37 -19.71 0.08
CA ASN A 203 16.54 -19.06 0.70
C ASN A 203 16.88 -17.64 0.20
N ALA A 204 15.97 -16.97 -0.54
CA ALA A 204 16.23 -15.63 -1.09
C ALA A 204 16.50 -14.56 -0.01
N LEU A 205 15.90 -14.66 1.18
CA LEU A 205 16.16 -13.72 2.28
C LEU A 205 17.59 -13.80 2.82
N THR A 206 18.16 -15.00 2.88
CA THR A 206 19.55 -15.20 3.31
C THR A 206 20.49 -14.65 2.24
N GLN A 207 20.20 -14.90 0.97
CA GLN A 207 20.96 -14.33 -0.15
C GLN A 207 20.92 -12.80 -0.14
N PHE A 208 19.72 -12.21 0.02
CA PHE A 208 19.52 -10.77 0.18
C PHE A 208 20.42 -10.18 1.28
N LYS A 209 20.45 -10.82 2.46
CA LYS A 209 21.33 -10.40 3.57
C LYS A 209 22.81 -10.53 3.21
N ASN A 210 23.21 -11.62 2.57
CA ASN A 210 24.61 -11.89 2.22
C ASN A 210 25.13 -10.88 1.19
N GLU A 211 24.34 -10.58 0.15
CA GLU A 211 24.70 -9.57 -0.86
C GLU A 211 24.85 -8.18 -0.22
N TYR A 212 23.95 -7.82 0.70
CA TYR A 212 24.12 -6.61 1.50
C TYR A 212 25.42 -6.61 2.31
N GLN A 213 25.75 -7.70 3.02
CA GLN A 213 26.98 -7.77 3.83
C GLN A 213 28.24 -7.64 2.96
N LYS A 214 28.25 -8.21 1.75
CA LYS A 214 29.34 -8.02 0.79
C LYS A 214 29.48 -6.56 0.37
N ALA A 215 28.36 -5.93 -0.01
CA ALA A 215 28.36 -4.53 -0.44
C ALA A 215 28.79 -3.57 0.68
N LYS A 216 28.37 -3.85 1.92
CA LYS A 216 28.66 -3.04 3.10
C LYS A 216 30.16 -2.86 3.37
N VAL A 217 31.01 -3.82 3.01
CA VAL A 217 32.48 -3.73 3.18
C VAL A 217 33.07 -2.52 2.44
N PHE A 218 32.40 -2.03 1.40
CA PHE A 218 32.82 -0.87 0.62
C PHE A 218 32.38 0.48 1.20
N ILE A 219 31.69 0.50 2.35
CA ILE A 219 31.31 1.73 3.06
C ILE A 219 32.39 2.02 4.11
N TYR A 220 33.05 3.18 4.06
CA TYR A 220 34.13 3.52 5.00
C TYR A 220 33.65 3.91 6.41
N ASP A 221 32.45 4.49 6.54
CA ASP A 221 31.95 5.03 7.81
C ASP A 221 31.15 4.01 8.62
N ASN A 222 31.64 3.73 9.84
CA ASN A 222 31.02 2.81 10.81
C ASN A 222 29.63 3.25 11.29
N ILE A 223 29.32 4.54 11.33
CA ILE A 223 27.98 5.01 11.75
C ILE A 223 26.94 4.62 10.69
N ASN A 224 27.32 4.76 9.42
CA ASN A 224 26.47 4.38 8.30
C ASN A 224 26.23 2.87 8.24
N HIS A 225 27.19 2.05 8.69
CA HIS A 225 27.01 0.60 8.84
C HIS A 225 25.89 0.26 9.81
N ILE A 226 25.93 0.82 11.03
CA ILE A 226 24.99 0.50 12.11
C ILE A 226 23.55 0.85 11.70
N ASN A 227 23.38 2.01 11.07
CA ASN A 227 22.07 2.46 10.62
C ASN A 227 21.53 1.56 9.51
N LEU A 228 22.33 1.29 8.47
CA LEU A 228 21.91 0.40 7.37
C LEU A 228 21.60 -1.03 7.84
N ASP A 229 22.41 -1.60 8.74
CA ASP A 229 22.15 -2.93 9.32
C ASP A 229 20.77 -2.97 9.98
N LYS A 230 20.47 -1.96 10.81
CA LYS A 230 19.19 -1.85 11.50
C LYS A 230 18.03 -1.82 10.51
N TYR A 231 18.16 -1.07 9.42
CA TYR A 231 17.10 -0.96 8.42
C TYR A 231 16.94 -2.23 7.58
N ILE A 232 18.05 -2.87 7.19
CA ILE A 232 18.02 -4.15 6.48
C ILE A 232 17.38 -5.24 7.34
N ASN A 233 17.74 -5.31 8.63
CA ASN A 233 17.15 -6.28 9.54
C ASN A 233 15.65 -6.07 9.70
N LYS A 234 15.17 -4.82 9.78
CA LYS A 234 13.73 -4.53 9.81
C LYS A 234 12.98 -5.01 8.57
N ILE A 235 13.56 -4.87 7.38
CA ILE A 235 12.97 -5.41 6.14
C ILE A 235 12.87 -6.94 6.24
N ILE A 236 13.96 -7.59 6.62
CA ILE A 236 14.04 -9.05 6.75
C ILE A 236 13.02 -9.57 7.77
N GLU A 237 12.97 -8.98 8.96
CA GLU A 237 12.02 -9.33 10.03
C GLU A 237 10.58 -9.15 9.56
N THR A 238 10.25 -8.00 8.97
CA THR A 238 8.89 -7.73 8.49
C THR A 238 8.45 -8.75 7.43
N LEU A 239 9.35 -9.13 6.51
CA LEU A 239 9.07 -10.15 5.52
C LEU A 239 8.88 -11.54 6.15
N LYS A 240 9.74 -11.95 7.10
CA LYS A 240 9.60 -13.23 7.80
C LYS A 240 8.30 -13.35 8.59
N ASP A 241 7.92 -12.28 9.28
CA ASP A 241 6.81 -12.33 10.23
C ASP A 241 5.43 -12.22 9.56
N ASN A 242 5.37 -11.63 8.36
CA ASN A 242 4.09 -11.25 7.75
C ASN A 242 3.82 -11.89 6.39
N ASN A 243 4.80 -12.42 5.67
CA ASN A 243 4.61 -12.91 4.29
C ASN A 243 3.58 -14.05 4.17
N LYS A 244 3.39 -14.85 5.23
CA LYS A 244 2.44 -15.98 5.28
C LYS A 244 1.08 -15.62 5.91
N LYS A 245 0.86 -14.36 6.30
CA LYS A 245 -0.42 -13.92 6.88
C LYS A 245 -1.43 -13.61 5.78
N ASP A 246 -2.66 -14.11 5.93
CA ASP A 246 -3.75 -13.71 5.04
C ASP A 246 -4.40 -12.42 5.55
N PHE A 247 -4.09 -11.30 4.89
CA PHE A 247 -4.67 -9.99 5.18
C PHE A 247 -5.95 -9.73 4.39
N PHE A 248 -6.23 -10.54 3.37
CA PHE A 248 -7.20 -10.24 2.33
C PHE A 248 -8.17 -11.42 2.20
N SER A 249 -9.25 -11.37 2.99
CA SER A 249 -10.31 -12.37 2.99
C SER A 249 -11.39 -11.99 1.97
N PHE A 250 -11.17 -12.33 0.71
CA PHE A 250 -12.16 -12.28 -0.35
C PHE A 250 -11.93 -13.40 -1.35
#